data_AF-A0A2A4YH12-F1
#
_entry.id   AF-A0A2A4YH12-F1
#
_cell.length_a   1.000
_cell.length_b   1.000
_cell.length_c   1.000
_cell.angle_alpha   90.00
_cell.angle_beta   90.00
_cell.angle_gamma   90.00
#
_symmetry.space_group_name_H-M   'P 1'
#
loop_
_entity.id
_entity.type
_entity.pdbx_description
1 polymer ?
#
loop_
_entity_poly.entity_id
_entity_poly.type
_entity_poly.pdbx_seq_one_letter_code
_entity_poly.pdbx_strand_id
1 'polypeptide(L)'
;MKLEFPREDIPDHLVEPHYKMVMDMHMHYDKMHSRQEFTYIKYAGFFILAFLGFMLMEGKGLIGDYLIAVVCTGFGVLFASVMTTLFISSEIDWKRSIYEKEGKVLEERYPSIINFNYFKMISKLNPSRYRATLFLRLTPSIFVGILTIWSAVMLSMKTSLNLAITIGVASSFVLFATMGFLARKIKKCQLTYGLEKR
;
A
#
# COMPACT_ATOMS: atom_id res chain seq x y z
N MET A 1 -4.97 18.30 -18.47
CA MET A 1 -3.72 19.05 -18.72
C MET A 1 -2.67 18.05 -19.16
N LYS A 2 -2.22 18.07 -20.42
CA LYS A 2 -1.08 17.25 -20.87
C LYS A 2 0.18 17.93 -20.32
N LEU A 3 0.95 17.25 -19.47
CA LEU A 3 2.31 17.69 -19.16
C LEU A 3 3.12 17.49 -20.44
N GLU A 4 3.31 18.56 -21.20
CA GLU A 4 4.35 18.62 -22.22
C GLU A 4 5.65 18.95 -21.50
N PHE A 5 6.55 17.95 -21.42
CA PHE A 5 7.88 18.17 -20.88
C PHE A 5 8.63 19.18 -21.77
N PRO A 6 9.34 20.16 -21.20
CA PRO A 6 10.04 21.18 -21.96
C PRO A 6 11.02 20.49 -22.91
N ARG A 7 10.89 20.81 -24.21
CA ARG A 7 11.77 20.34 -25.28
C ARG A 7 13.04 21.18 -25.41
N GLU A 8 13.29 22.09 -24.48
CA GLU A 8 14.50 22.90 -24.47
C GLU A 8 15.69 22.00 -24.13
N ASP A 9 16.71 22.04 -24.99
CA ASP A 9 17.95 21.33 -24.72
C ASP A 9 18.60 21.94 -23.49
N ILE A 10 18.65 21.13 -22.42
CA ILE A 10 19.36 21.48 -21.21
C ILE A 10 20.83 21.62 -21.61
N PRO A 11 21.50 22.74 -21.27
CA PRO A 11 22.92 22.88 -21.50
C PRO A 11 23.70 21.71 -20.88
N ASP A 12 24.67 21.14 -21.59
CA ASP A 12 25.38 19.92 -21.17
C ASP A 12 25.89 19.96 -19.72
N HIS A 13 26.37 21.12 -19.26
CA HIS A 13 26.87 21.32 -17.90
C HIS A 13 25.79 21.27 -16.80
N LEU A 14 24.51 21.39 -17.16
CA LEU A 14 23.36 21.31 -16.26
C LEU A 14 22.65 19.95 -16.31
N VAL A 15 22.98 19.10 -17.28
CA VAL A 15 22.36 17.78 -17.47
C VAL A 15 22.59 16.87 -16.27
N GLU A 16 23.82 16.78 -15.77
CA GLU A 16 24.16 15.91 -14.64
C GLU A 16 23.54 16.37 -13.30
N PRO A 17 23.61 17.67 -12.93
CA PRO A 17 22.86 18.20 -11.78
C PRO A 17 21.35 17.96 -11.86
N HIS A 18 20.76 18.17 -13.03
CA HIS A 18 19.32 17.97 -13.24
C HIS A 18 18.95 16.49 -13.13
N TYR A 19 19.72 15.60 -13.75
CA TYR A 19 19.53 14.16 -13.65
C TYR A 19 19.60 13.67 -12.19
N LYS A 20 20.56 14.19 -11.42
CA LYS A 20 20.68 13.88 -9.99
C LYS A 20 19.44 14.34 -9.20
N MET A 21 18.94 15.55 -9.45
CA MET A 21 17.70 16.04 -8.82
C MET A 21 16.50 15.13 -9.14
N VAL A 22 16.34 14.73 -10.41
CA VAL A 22 15.26 13.83 -10.85
C VAL A 22 15.37 12.46 -10.16
N MET A 23 16.59 11.93 -10.05
CA MET A 23 16.87 10.68 -9.33
C MET A 23 16.53 10.77 -7.84
N ASP A 24 16.98 11.83 -7.16
CA ASP A 24 16.71 12.05 -5.74
C ASP A 24 15.20 12.20 -5.47
N MET A 25 14.48 12.92 -6.34
CA MET A 25 13.03 13.03 -6.26
C MET A 25 12.34 11.69 -6.47
N HIS A 26 12.72 10.92 -7.49
CA HIS A 26 12.13 9.59 -7.72
C HIS A 26 12.35 8.66 -6.51
N MET A 27 13.57 8.62 -5.96
CA MET A 27 13.88 7.83 -4.76
C MET A 27 13.09 8.31 -3.53
N HIS A 28 12.87 9.61 -3.40
CA HIS A 28 12.05 10.15 -2.33
C HIS A 28 10.60 9.64 -2.40
N TYR A 29 9.99 9.66 -3.60
CA TYR A 29 8.63 9.13 -3.79
C TYR A 29 8.58 7.60 -3.62
N ASP A 30 9.61 6.85 -4.03
CA ASP A 30 9.72 5.41 -3.75
C ASP A 30 9.72 5.14 -2.24
N LYS A 31 10.44 5.94 -1.46
CA LYS A 31 10.46 5.85 0.00
C LYS A 31 9.09 6.17 0.60
N MET A 32 8.41 7.23 0.15
CA MET A 32 7.05 7.55 0.60
C MET A 32 6.06 6.44 0.29
N HIS A 33 6.12 5.89 -0.92
CA HIS A 33 5.29 4.77 -1.37
C HIS A 33 5.48 3.54 -0.47
N SER A 34 6.72 3.17 -0.16
CA SER A 34 6.99 2.03 0.74
C SER A 34 6.39 2.23 2.13
N ARG A 35 6.43 3.46 2.67
CA ARG A 35 5.83 3.79 3.97
C ARG A 35 4.31 3.66 3.96
N GLN A 36 3.65 3.98 2.84
CA GLN A 36 2.20 3.80 2.70
C GLN A 36 1.80 2.33 2.74
N GLU A 37 2.57 1.42 2.12
CA GLU A 37 2.29 -0.03 2.19
C GLU A 37 2.24 -0.53 3.65
N PHE A 38 3.12 -0.03 4.52
CA PHE A 38 3.06 -0.32 5.96
C PHE A 38 1.85 0.29 6.66
N THR A 39 1.36 1.46 6.23
CA THR A 39 0.17 2.11 6.80
C THR A 39 -1.08 1.27 6.60
N TYR A 40 -1.26 0.65 5.43
CA TYR A 40 -2.41 -0.25 5.17
C TYR A 40 -2.43 -1.46 6.11
N ILE A 41 -1.27 -2.04 6.38
CA ILE A 41 -1.13 -3.15 7.32
C ILE A 41 -1.49 -2.70 8.75
N LYS A 42 -1.08 -1.48 9.14
CA LYS A 42 -1.42 -0.91 10.45
C LYS A 42 -2.92 -0.69 10.62
N TYR A 43 -3.62 -0.22 9.59
CA TYR A 43 -5.08 -0.06 9.62
C TYR A 43 -5.80 -1.40 9.83
N ALA A 44 -5.37 -2.45 9.13
CA ALA A 44 -5.91 -3.80 9.36
C ALA A 44 -5.64 -4.28 10.79
N GLY A 45 -4.43 -4.05 11.33
CA GLY A 45 -4.09 -4.38 12.71
C GLY A 45 -4.93 -3.63 13.75
N PHE A 46 -5.19 -2.34 13.53
CA PHE A 46 -6.04 -1.52 14.40
C PHE A 46 -7.48 -2.05 14.44
N PHE A 47 -8.04 -2.44 13.29
CA PHE A 47 -9.36 -3.05 13.22
C PHE A 47 -9.44 -4.34 14.05
N ILE A 48 -8.45 -5.23 13.91
CA ILE A 48 -8.41 -6.50 14.67
C ILE A 48 -8.34 -6.23 16.18
N LEU A 49 -7.47 -5.31 16.60
CA LEU A 49 -7.34 -4.93 18.02
C LEU A 49 -8.63 -4.34 18.57
N ALA A 50 -9.29 -3.45 17.82
CA ALA A 50 -10.56 -2.88 18.23
C ALA A 50 -11.66 -3.94 18.31
N PHE A 51 -11.76 -4.84 17.33
CA PHE A 51 -12.69 -5.97 17.33
C PHE A 51 -12.50 -6.87 18.57
N LEU A 52 -11.27 -7.29 18.84
CA LEU A 52 -10.95 -8.09 20.04
C LEU A 52 -11.28 -7.34 21.33
N GLY A 53 -10.97 -6.04 21.38
CA GLY A 53 -11.26 -5.18 22.53
C GLY A 53 -12.75 -5.09 22.82
N PHE A 54 -13.57 -4.92 21.78
CA PHE A 54 -15.02 -4.91 21.94
C PHE A 54 -15.54 -6.27 22.43
N MET A 55 -15.03 -7.40 21.92
CA MET A 55 -15.51 -8.74 22.33
C MET A 55 -15.24 -8.99 23.81
N LEU A 56 -14.07 -8.56 24.30
CA LEU A 56 -13.69 -8.67 25.71
C LEU A 56 -14.57 -7.81 26.63
N MET A 57 -15.13 -6.71 26.13
CA MET A 57 -16.02 -5.83 26.90
C MET A 57 -17.48 -6.30 26.90
N GLU A 58 -17.92 -7.03 25.87
CA GLU A 58 -19.23 -7.70 25.86
C GLU A 58 -19.34 -8.75 26.97
N GLY A 59 -18.29 -9.57 27.17
CA GLY A 59 -18.22 -10.53 28.27
C GLY A 59 -18.27 -9.90 29.68
N LYS A 60 -18.16 -8.57 29.76
CA LYS A 60 -18.27 -7.78 30.99
C LYS A 60 -19.56 -6.96 31.07
N GLY A 61 -20.45 -7.04 30.07
CA GLY A 61 -21.72 -6.31 30.02
C GLY A 61 -21.59 -4.79 29.89
N LEU A 62 -20.42 -4.27 29.51
CA LEU A 62 -20.13 -2.83 29.44
C LEU A 62 -20.60 -2.17 28.14
N ILE A 63 -20.86 -2.96 27.09
CA ILE A 63 -21.27 -2.47 25.78
C ILE A 63 -22.65 -3.04 25.47
N GLY A 64 -23.62 -2.16 25.27
CA GLY A 64 -25.02 -2.54 25.02
C GLY A 64 -25.30 -2.99 23.59
N ASP A 65 -24.49 -2.54 22.60
CA ASP A 65 -24.74 -2.85 21.19
C ASP A 65 -23.44 -3.09 20.40
N TYR A 66 -22.95 -4.33 20.49
CA TYR A 66 -21.71 -4.78 19.87
C TYR A 66 -21.73 -4.68 18.33
N LEU A 67 -22.93 -4.84 17.73
CA LEU A 67 -23.13 -4.73 16.29
C LEU A 67 -22.75 -3.34 15.79
N ILE A 68 -23.22 -2.29 16.48
CA ILE A 68 -22.94 -0.89 16.11
C ILE A 68 -21.45 -0.60 16.23
N ALA A 69 -20.80 -1.05 17.30
CA ALA A 69 -19.38 -0.84 17.51
C ALA A 69 -18.50 -1.48 16.41
N VAL A 70 -18.80 -2.72 16.02
CA VAL A 70 -18.09 -3.41 14.94
C VAL A 70 -18.33 -2.76 13.58
N VAL A 71 -19.58 -2.41 13.26
CA VAL A 71 -19.92 -1.78 11.99
C VAL A 71 -19.28 -0.39 11.87
N CYS A 72 -19.37 0.46 12.89
CA CYS A 72 -18.76 1.79 12.88
C CYS A 72 -17.22 1.71 12.76
N THR A 73 -16.58 0.78 13.46
CA THR A 73 -15.12 0.63 13.43
C THR A 73 -14.66 0.05 12.09
N GLY A 74 -15.35 -0.96 11.57
CA GLY A 74 -15.04 -1.56 10.27
C GLY A 74 -15.21 -0.57 9.14
N PHE A 75 -16.31 0.18 9.13
CA PHE A 75 -16.56 1.21 8.14
C PHE A 75 -15.55 2.37 8.25
N GLY A 76 -15.17 2.79 9.45
CA GLY A 76 -14.14 3.81 9.66
C GLY A 76 -12.77 3.40 9.12
N VAL A 77 -12.35 2.15 9.35
CA VAL A 77 -11.08 1.62 8.83
C VAL A 77 -11.11 1.45 7.31
N LEU A 78 -12.24 0.99 6.76
CA LEU A 78 -12.45 0.93 5.30
C LEU A 78 -12.37 2.32 4.67
N PHE A 79 -13.08 3.29 5.25
CA PHE A 79 -13.09 4.66 4.77
C PHE A 79 -11.69 5.26 4.79
N ALA A 80 -10.94 5.13 5.90
CA ALA A 80 -9.56 5.59 6.00
C ALA A 80 -8.65 4.92 4.95
N SER A 81 -8.82 3.62 4.71
CA SER A 81 -8.04 2.87 3.71
C SER A 81 -8.36 3.30 2.27
N VAL A 82 -9.63 3.53 1.95
CA VAL A 82 -10.07 4.02 0.64
C VAL A 82 -9.58 5.45 0.41
N MET A 83 -9.75 6.35 1.39
CA MET A 83 -9.28 7.74 1.30
C MET A 83 -7.76 7.81 1.11
N THR A 84 -7.00 6.98 1.84
CA THR A 84 -5.54 6.89 1.68
C THR A 84 -5.17 6.41 0.28
N THR A 85 -5.91 5.44 -0.27
CA THR A 85 -5.65 4.88 -1.61
C THR A 85 -6.00 5.83 -2.75
N LEU A 86 -7.18 6.45 -2.69
CA LEU A 86 -7.68 7.29 -3.78
C LEU A 86 -6.98 8.64 -3.84
N PHE A 87 -6.68 9.25 -2.71
CA PHE A 87 -6.13 10.61 -2.68
C PHE A 87 -4.61 10.62 -2.51
N ILE A 88 -4.10 9.97 -1.46
CA ILE A 88 -2.68 10.10 -1.08
C ILE A 88 -1.80 9.22 -1.96
N SER A 89 -2.17 7.95 -2.12
CA SER A 89 -1.37 7.00 -2.92
C SER A 89 -1.42 7.33 -4.41
N SER A 90 -2.57 7.77 -4.94
CA SER A 90 -2.68 8.17 -6.35
C SER A 90 -1.79 9.38 -6.68
N GLU A 91 -1.71 10.37 -5.79
CA GLU A 91 -0.87 11.55 -6.01
C GLU A 91 0.63 11.20 -5.98
N ILE A 92 1.05 10.34 -5.03
CA ILE A 92 2.44 9.89 -4.92
C ILE A 92 2.83 9.04 -6.13
N ASP A 93 1.97 8.11 -6.56
CA ASP A 93 2.19 7.28 -7.75
C ASP A 93 2.28 8.15 -9.01
N TRP A 94 1.43 9.17 -9.13
CA TRP A 94 1.46 10.12 -10.24
C TRP A 94 2.78 10.90 -10.29
N LYS A 95 3.19 11.51 -9.17
CA LYS A 95 4.45 12.28 -9.06
C LYS A 95 5.66 11.40 -9.35
N ARG A 96 5.71 10.20 -8.78
CA ARG A 96 6.74 9.19 -9.08
C ARG A 96 6.86 8.91 -10.57
N SER A 97 5.71 8.72 -11.25
CA SER A 97 5.67 8.42 -12.68
C SER A 97 6.15 9.56 -13.58
N ILE A 98 5.98 10.82 -13.15
CA ILE A 98 6.49 12.00 -13.84
C ILE A 98 8.02 11.97 -13.83
N TYR A 99 8.63 11.82 -12.65
CA TYR A 99 10.09 11.79 -12.53
C TYR A 99 10.72 10.57 -13.22
N GLU A 100 10.02 9.43 -13.23
CA GLU A 100 10.49 8.27 -14.01
C GLU A 100 10.51 8.54 -15.51
N LYS A 101 9.46 9.18 -16.05
CA LYS A 101 9.39 9.55 -17.47
C LYS A 101 10.46 10.58 -17.80
N GLU A 102 10.63 11.58 -16.96
CA GLU A 102 11.63 12.63 -17.13
C GLU A 102 13.05 12.05 -17.11
N GLY A 103 13.37 11.22 -16.11
CA GLY A 103 14.65 10.56 -16.00
C GLY A 103 14.96 9.64 -17.18
N LYS A 104 13.94 8.94 -17.71
CA LYS A 104 14.07 8.14 -18.92
C LYS A 104 14.38 8.99 -20.16
N VAL A 105 13.72 10.14 -20.31
CA VAL A 105 13.98 11.07 -21.43
C VAL A 105 15.41 11.60 -21.36
N LEU A 106 15.92 11.93 -20.16
CA LEU A 106 17.30 12.36 -19.98
C LEU A 106 18.31 11.27 -20.38
N GLU A 107 18.09 10.03 -19.94
CA GLU A 107 18.91 8.86 -20.32
C GLU A 107 18.87 8.52 -21.82
N GLU A 108 17.81 8.93 -22.53
CA GLU A 108 17.68 8.73 -23.98
C GLU A 108 18.33 9.87 -24.77
N ARG A 109 18.23 11.12 -24.28
CA ARG A 109 18.72 12.30 -24.98
C ARG A 109 20.22 12.54 -24.78
N TYR A 110 20.76 12.22 -23.61
CA TYR A 110 22.16 12.50 -23.25
C TYR A 110 22.97 11.24 -22.87
N PRO A 111 23.08 10.23 -23.75
CA PRO A 111 23.75 8.97 -23.43
C PRO A 111 25.27 9.10 -23.23
N SER A 112 25.90 10.14 -23.76
CA SER A 112 27.33 10.43 -23.58
C SER A 112 27.65 11.04 -22.21
N ILE A 113 26.68 11.67 -21.57
CA ILE A 113 26.81 12.34 -20.27
C ILE A 113 26.27 11.43 -19.15
N ILE A 114 25.09 10.82 -19.38
CA ILE A 114 24.43 9.93 -18.42
C ILE A 114 24.72 8.47 -18.82
N ASN A 115 25.75 7.90 -18.20
CA ASN A 115 26.18 6.51 -18.44
C ASN A 115 25.38 5.46 -17.64
N PHE A 116 24.43 5.89 -16.79
CA PHE A 116 23.67 5.00 -15.91
C PHE A 116 22.20 4.91 -16.37
N ASN A 117 21.77 3.72 -16.81
CA ASN A 117 20.41 3.47 -17.33
C ASN A 117 19.41 3.07 -16.22
N TYR A 118 19.32 3.87 -15.16
CA TYR A 118 18.48 3.61 -13.99
C TYR A 118 16.99 3.57 -14.34
N PHE A 119 16.47 4.63 -14.94
CA PHE A 119 15.05 4.82 -15.21
C PHE A 119 14.56 3.90 -16.31
N LYS A 120 15.38 3.64 -17.35
CA LYS A 120 15.08 2.59 -18.34
C LYS A 120 14.92 1.21 -17.71
N MET A 121 15.74 0.87 -16.72
CA MET A 121 15.66 -0.43 -16.03
C MET A 121 14.40 -0.51 -15.16
N ILE A 122 14.08 0.53 -14.40
CA ILE A 122 12.88 0.60 -13.56
C ILE A 122 11.60 0.53 -14.39
N SER A 123 11.55 1.26 -15.50
CA SER A 123 10.36 1.30 -16.37
C SER A 123 9.99 -0.08 -16.94
N LYS A 124 10.99 -0.93 -17.23
CA LYS A 124 10.76 -2.32 -17.67
C LYS A 124 10.17 -3.21 -16.57
N LEU A 125 10.41 -2.89 -15.30
CA LEU A 125 9.94 -3.66 -14.13
C LEU A 125 8.55 -3.23 -13.63
N ASN A 126 8.00 -2.13 -14.13
CA ASN A 126 6.83 -1.48 -13.55
C ASN A 126 5.47 -2.19 -13.67
N PRO A 127 5.11 -2.87 -14.79
CA PRO A 127 3.75 -3.41 -14.91
C PRO A 127 3.45 -4.55 -13.93
N SER A 128 4.46 -5.33 -13.52
CA SER A 128 4.30 -6.37 -12.50
C SER A 128 4.26 -5.78 -11.08
N ARG A 129 5.08 -4.77 -10.79
CA ARG A 129 5.09 -4.05 -9.51
C ARG A 129 3.77 -3.34 -9.23
N TYR A 130 3.24 -2.60 -10.21
CA TYR A 130 1.98 -1.88 -10.05
C TYR A 130 0.83 -2.82 -9.67
N ARG A 131 0.70 -3.97 -10.36
CA ARG A 131 -0.31 -4.99 -10.04
C ARG A 131 -0.14 -5.57 -8.64
N ALA A 132 1.10 -5.90 -8.24
CA ALA A 132 1.38 -6.44 -6.91
C ALA A 132 1.08 -5.42 -5.80
N THR A 133 1.42 -4.15 -6.00
CA THR A 133 1.15 -3.06 -5.06
C THR A 133 -0.34 -2.77 -4.94
N LEU A 134 -1.08 -2.72 -6.05
CA LEU A 134 -2.55 -2.52 -6.01
C LEU A 134 -3.23 -3.65 -5.25
N PHE A 135 -2.78 -4.90 -5.46
CA PHE A 135 -3.25 -6.05 -4.71
C PHE A 135 -2.97 -5.90 -3.22
N LEU A 136 -1.73 -5.57 -2.82
CA LEU A 136 -1.35 -5.32 -1.42
C LEU A 136 -2.18 -4.23 -0.74
N ARG A 137 -2.60 -3.19 -1.47
CA ARG A 137 -3.40 -2.08 -0.94
C ARG A 137 -4.88 -2.47 -0.79
N LEU A 138 -5.42 -3.22 -1.75
CA LEU A 138 -6.83 -3.61 -1.77
C LEU A 138 -7.14 -4.82 -0.88
N THR A 139 -6.24 -5.80 -0.79
CA THR A 139 -6.44 -7.03 0.01
C THR A 139 -6.80 -6.75 1.48
N PRO A 140 -6.06 -5.92 2.25
CA PRO A 140 -6.44 -5.62 3.63
C PRO A 140 -7.79 -4.91 3.73
N SER A 141 -8.08 -4.01 2.79
CA SER A 141 -9.35 -3.27 2.77
C SER A 141 -10.54 -4.19 2.49
N ILE A 142 -10.46 -5.01 1.44
CA ILE A 142 -11.48 -6.00 1.09
C ILE A 142 -11.70 -6.97 2.26
N PHE A 143 -10.61 -7.39 2.91
CA PHE A 143 -10.72 -8.28 4.06
C PHE A 143 -11.42 -7.65 5.26
N VAL A 144 -11.08 -6.42 5.64
CA VAL A 144 -11.79 -5.69 6.71
C VAL A 144 -13.28 -5.59 6.37
N GLY A 145 -13.63 -5.35 5.10
CA GLY A 145 -15.02 -5.38 4.64
C GLY A 145 -15.71 -6.72 4.82
N ILE A 146 -15.08 -7.80 4.36
CA ILE A 146 -15.61 -9.17 4.52
C ILE A 146 -15.78 -9.53 5.99
N LEU A 147 -14.78 -9.24 6.84
CA LEU A 147 -14.87 -9.49 8.28
C LEU A 147 -16.00 -8.69 8.93
N THR A 148 -16.14 -7.41 8.59
CA THR A 148 -17.19 -6.56 9.16
C THR A 148 -18.58 -7.10 8.83
N ILE A 149 -18.81 -7.46 7.55
CA ILE A 149 -20.07 -8.06 7.09
C ILE A 149 -20.31 -9.40 7.80
N TRP A 150 -19.30 -10.26 7.86
CA TRP A 150 -19.40 -11.58 8.48
C TRP A 150 -19.72 -11.49 9.98
N SER A 151 -19.02 -10.62 10.71
CA SER A 151 -19.27 -10.37 12.12
C SER A 151 -20.70 -9.87 12.34
N ALA A 152 -21.17 -8.93 11.52
CA ALA A 152 -22.55 -8.45 11.60
C ALA A 152 -23.58 -9.57 11.37
N VAL A 153 -23.35 -10.44 10.38
CA VAL A 153 -24.23 -11.60 10.11
C VAL A 153 -24.24 -12.58 11.28
N MET A 154 -23.07 -12.97 11.81
CA MET A 154 -22.99 -13.92 12.93
C MET A 154 -23.68 -13.38 14.19
N LEU A 155 -23.50 -12.10 14.49
CA LEU A 155 -24.20 -11.45 15.61
C LEU A 155 -25.71 -11.42 15.39
N SER A 156 -26.17 -11.18 14.15
CA SER A 156 -27.60 -11.18 13.82
C SER A 156 -28.25 -12.56 13.93
N MET A 157 -27.49 -13.64 13.72
CA MET A 157 -27.98 -15.02 13.79
C MET A 157 -27.99 -15.61 15.22
N LYS A 158 -27.59 -14.84 16.25
CA LYS A 158 -27.47 -15.31 17.65
C LYS A 158 -26.68 -16.62 17.79
N THR A 159 -25.71 -16.87 16.90
CA THR A 159 -24.79 -18.00 17.04
C THR A 159 -23.93 -17.81 18.30
N SER A 160 -23.48 -18.91 18.91
CA SER A 160 -22.76 -18.84 20.18
C SER A 160 -21.54 -17.92 20.05
N LEU A 161 -21.39 -16.99 21.01
CA LEU A 161 -20.31 -16.01 21.05
C LEU A 161 -18.93 -16.70 20.87
N ASN A 162 -18.76 -17.87 21.47
CA ASN A 162 -17.54 -18.68 21.36
C ASN A 162 -17.22 -19.14 19.93
N LEU A 163 -18.24 -19.47 19.12
CA LEU A 163 -18.05 -19.85 17.72
C LEU A 163 -17.65 -18.62 16.88
N ALA A 164 -18.29 -17.47 17.13
CA ALA A 164 -17.95 -16.21 16.48
C ALA A 164 -16.51 -15.77 16.79
N ILE A 165 -16.07 -15.89 18.05
CA ILE A 165 -14.69 -15.62 18.49
C ILE A 165 -13.71 -16.55 17.78
N THR A 166 -13.96 -17.87 17.80
CA THR A 166 -13.03 -18.86 17.26
C THR A 166 -12.82 -18.65 15.76
N ILE A 167 -13.90 -18.38 15.02
CA ILE A 167 -13.85 -18.10 13.58
C ILE A 167 -13.18 -16.75 13.30
N GLY A 168 -13.48 -15.70 14.08
CA GLY A 168 -12.85 -14.37 13.93
C GLY A 168 -11.35 -14.39 14.18
N VAL A 169 -10.90 -15.12 15.21
CA VAL A 169 -9.47 -15.31 15.50
C VAL A 169 -8.79 -16.16 14.43
N ALA A 170 -9.41 -17.26 14.00
CA ALA A 170 -8.86 -18.14 12.96
C ALA A 170 -8.71 -17.41 11.61
N SER A 171 -9.73 -16.66 11.19
CA SER A 171 -9.69 -15.87 9.95
C SER A 171 -8.67 -14.74 10.00
N SER A 172 -8.53 -14.07 11.14
CA SER A 172 -7.49 -13.04 11.36
C SER A 172 -6.07 -13.65 11.30
N PHE A 173 -5.88 -14.84 11.87
CA PHE A 173 -4.58 -15.53 11.88
C PHE A 173 -4.18 -16.02 10.47
N VAL A 174 -5.13 -16.60 9.73
CA VAL A 174 -4.92 -17.00 8.32
C VAL A 174 -4.55 -15.78 7.48
N LEU A 175 -5.14 -14.62 7.75
CA LEU A 175 -4.79 -13.41 7.01
C LEU A 175 -3.40 -12.88 7.36
N PHE A 176 -3.04 -12.85 8.63
CA PHE A 176 -1.72 -12.41 9.06
C PHE A 176 -0.63 -13.33 8.48
N ALA A 177 -0.90 -14.64 8.43
CA ALA A 177 -0.01 -15.62 7.81
C ALA A 177 0.09 -15.43 6.28
N THR A 178 -1.02 -15.22 5.58
CA THR A 178 -1.02 -15.01 4.12
C THR A 178 -0.40 -13.68 3.72
N MET A 179 -0.70 -12.59 4.45
CA MET A 179 -0.06 -11.28 4.27
C MET A 179 1.43 -11.33 4.57
N GLY A 180 1.84 -12.01 5.66
CA GLY A 180 3.24 -12.22 5.99
C GLY A 180 3.99 -13.05 4.94
N PHE A 181 3.34 -14.08 4.39
CA PHE A 181 3.89 -14.88 3.30
C PHE A 181 4.01 -14.07 1.99
N LEU A 182 2.99 -13.27 1.67
CA LEU A 182 2.98 -12.40 0.50
C LEU A 182 4.08 -11.34 0.62
N ALA A 183 4.17 -10.67 1.76
CA ALA A 183 5.21 -9.66 2.06
C ALA A 183 6.61 -10.27 1.97
N ARG A 184 6.82 -11.51 2.46
CA ARG A 184 8.09 -12.23 2.29
C ARG A 184 8.39 -12.55 0.83
N LYS A 185 7.41 -12.99 0.04
CA LYS A 185 7.60 -13.24 -1.40
C LYS A 185 7.93 -11.95 -2.15
N ILE A 186 7.27 -10.85 -1.81
CA ILE A 186 7.54 -9.53 -2.40
C ILE A 186 8.95 -9.07 -2.03
N LYS A 187 9.34 -9.18 -0.75
CA LYS A 187 10.71 -8.87 -0.30
C LYS A 187 11.75 -9.75 -1.00
N LYS A 188 11.47 -11.04 -1.19
CA LYS A 188 12.35 -11.97 -1.91
C LYS A 188 12.44 -11.63 -3.41
N CYS A 189 11.36 -11.15 -4.03
CA CYS A 189 11.43 -10.57 -5.38
C CYS A 189 12.32 -9.32 -5.37
N GLN A 190 12.11 -8.37 -4.46
CA GLN A 190 12.92 -7.15 -4.38
C GLN A 190 14.43 -7.43 -4.18
N LEU A 191 14.77 -8.43 -3.36
CA LEU A 191 16.15 -8.90 -3.15
C LEU A 191 16.75 -9.60 -4.38
N THR A 192 16.01 -10.51 -5.01
CA THR A 192 16.46 -11.24 -6.21
C THR A 192 16.74 -10.29 -7.37
N TYR A 193 16.02 -9.16 -7.44
CA TYR A 193 16.20 -8.13 -8.47
C TYR A 193 17.10 -6.95 -8.03
N GLY A 194 17.87 -7.09 -6.95
CA GLY A 194 18.96 -6.17 -6.61
C GLY A 194 18.56 -4.83 -5.98
N LEU A 195 17.33 -4.67 -5.48
CA LEU A 195 16.83 -3.40 -4.96
C LEU A 195 17.15 -3.12 -3.48
N GLU A 196 17.78 -4.06 -2.76
CA GLU A 196 18.15 -3.91 -1.34
C GLU A 196 19.68 -3.77 -1.13
N LYS A 197 20.47 -3.63 -2.21
CA LYS A 197 21.91 -3.32 -2.11
C LYS A 197 22.24 -1.96 -2.72
N ARG A 198 21.96 -0.89 -1.96
CA ARG A 198 22.79 0.33 -1.83
C ARG A 198 22.20 1.23 -0.75
#